data_AF-A0A9K3PHB0-F1
#
_entry.id   AF-A0A9K3PHB0-F1
#
_cell.length_a   1.000
_cell.length_b   1.000
_cell.length_c   1.000
_cell.angle_alpha   90.00
_cell.angle_beta   90.00
_cell.angle_gamma   90.00
#
_symmetry.space_group_name_H-M   'P 1'
#
loop_
_entity.id
_entity.type
_entity.pdbx_description
1 polymer ?
#
loop_
_entity_poly.entity_id
_entity_poly.type
_entity_poly.pdbx_seq_one_letter_code
_entity_poly.pdbx_strand_id
1 'polypeptide(L)'
;MVGEKSGAFLTLGTEQRTANSWSKNVVVHQSRAKTALHVVPTAKQNLLNSLDDSQGFNSATKERTKLVEELTKTNPTPKPGSKEGFARFAIGTWKIVYAPHISTMRSLAGGSFDPVIYIMHPGGLMTSHARFSFPLIGSGWLSVSGTYGSNDDDRVCRVDFDKAWLSIDSHDTNSESAPIATFDDVPESISKIIIQTLGQIGFVKSVSVFPVSYLDHDTIVFDFELLGTRICARKVASMEHKTFL
;
A
#
# COMPACT_ATOMS: atom_id res chain seq x y z
N MET A 1 -9.54 29.66 -77.49
CA MET A 1 -10.34 28.89 -76.50
C MET A 1 -10.75 29.90 -75.42
N VAL A 2 -11.97 30.44 -75.50
CA VAL A 2 -13.12 30.05 -74.67
C VAL A 2 -12.74 30.06 -73.17
N GLY A 3 -13.29 30.87 -72.26
CA GLY A 3 -14.38 31.85 -72.29
C GLY A 3 -14.77 32.18 -70.83
N GLU A 4 -15.07 33.46 -70.58
CA GLU A 4 -16.00 34.11 -69.61
C GLU A 4 -17.00 33.21 -68.83
N LYS A 5 -17.67 33.55 -67.71
CA LYS A 5 -17.93 34.71 -66.83
C LYS A 5 -18.76 34.13 -65.64
N SER A 6 -18.62 34.57 -64.39
CA SER A 6 -19.42 35.59 -63.66
C SER A 6 -20.91 35.29 -63.37
N GLY A 7 -21.36 35.64 -62.14
CA GLY A 7 -22.74 35.99 -61.75
C GLY A 7 -23.54 34.87 -61.06
N ALA A 8 -23.87 34.91 -59.76
CA ALA A 8 -24.75 35.81 -58.98
C ALA A 8 -26.26 35.44 -59.00
N PHE A 9 -26.77 35.15 -57.80
CA PHE A 9 -28.07 35.55 -57.20
C PHE A 9 -29.29 35.83 -58.11
N LEU A 10 -30.41 35.13 -57.89
CA LEU A 10 -31.65 35.72 -57.33
C LEU A 10 -32.79 34.71 -57.15
N THR A 11 -33.58 35.05 -56.14
CA THR A 11 -34.73 34.43 -55.47
C THR A 11 -36.05 34.61 -56.22
N LEU A 12 -37.06 33.80 -55.86
CA LEU A 12 -38.49 34.13 -55.54
C LEU A 12 -39.37 32.90 -55.85
N GLY A 13 -40.04 32.29 -54.86
CA GLY A 13 -41.40 32.65 -54.40
C GLY A 13 -42.40 31.70 -55.07
N THR A 14 -43.48 31.15 -54.52
CA THR A 14 -44.36 31.31 -53.33
C THR A 14 -45.34 30.10 -53.46
N GLU A 15 -45.93 29.47 -52.44
CA GLU A 15 -47.13 29.88 -51.68
C GLU A 15 -47.58 28.66 -50.83
N GLN A 16 -47.69 28.82 -49.50
CA GLN A 16 -48.93 28.83 -48.67
C GLN A 16 -49.69 27.50 -48.43
N ARG A 17 -49.78 27.12 -47.14
CA ARG A 17 -51.06 27.11 -46.38
C ARG A 17 -50.87 26.95 -44.85
N THR A 18 -51.18 28.05 -44.16
CA THR A 18 -51.83 28.28 -42.84
C THR A 18 -52.11 27.10 -41.89
N ALA A 19 -51.78 27.22 -40.59
CA ALA A 19 -52.67 27.82 -39.56
C ALA A 19 -52.14 27.64 -38.10
N ASN A 20 -52.22 28.75 -37.36
CA ASN A 20 -52.18 29.01 -35.91
C ASN A 20 -52.24 27.84 -34.90
N SER A 21 -51.47 27.95 -33.80
CA SER A 21 -52.04 27.98 -32.44
C SER A 21 -50.96 28.23 -31.38
N TRP A 22 -51.26 29.12 -30.43
CA TRP A 22 -50.52 29.39 -29.20
C TRP A 22 -50.44 28.15 -28.30
N SER A 23 -49.25 27.82 -27.79
CA SER A 23 -49.10 26.91 -26.65
C SER A 23 -48.05 27.39 -25.65
N LYS A 24 -48.62 27.97 -24.58
CA LYS A 24 -48.21 28.00 -23.18
C LYS A 24 -46.90 27.29 -22.81
N ASN A 25 -46.07 28.04 -22.09
CA ASN A 25 -45.00 27.58 -21.21
C ASN A 25 -45.36 26.26 -20.49
N VAL A 26 -44.65 25.19 -20.83
CA VAL A 26 -44.52 24.01 -19.97
C VAL A 26 -43.13 24.07 -19.37
N VAL A 27 -43.07 24.48 -18.10
CA VAL A 27 -41.90 24.25 -17.24
C VAL A 27 -41.80 22.75 -17.08
N VAL A 28 -40.92 22.11 -17.84
CA VAL A 28 -40.54 20.73 -17.61
C VAL A 28 -39.64 20.72 -16.36
N HIS A 29 -40.25 20.46 -15.20
CA HIS A 29 -39.51 19.95 -14.06
C HIS A 29 -38.97 18.56 -14.43
N GLN A 30 -37.78 18.52 -15.05
CA GLN A 30 -36.97 17.32 -15.05
C GLN A 30 -36.44 17.14 -13.62
N SER A 31 -37.21 16.47 -12.76
CA SER A 31 -36.64 15.81 -11.60
C SER A 31 -35.78 14.66 -12.12
N ARG A 32 -34.53 14.98 -12.44
CA ARG A 32 -33.52 13.99 -12.78
C ARG A 32 -33.15 13.29 -11.48
N ALA A 33 -33.95 12.29 -11.10
CA ALA A 33 -33.52 11.29 -10.13
C ALA A 33 -32.27 10.63 -10.71
N LYS A 34 -31.09 11.08 -10.26
CA LYS A 34 -29.84 10.34 -10.43
C LYS A 34 -30.03 9.05 -9.65
N THR A 35 -30.45 7.99 -10.34
CA THR A 35 -30.27 6.63 -9.83
C THR A 35 -28.76 6.43 -9.70
N ALA A 36 -28.23 6.69 -8.50
CA ALA A 36 -26.87 6.35 -8.18
C ALA A 36 -26.76 4.83 -8.35
N LEU A 37 -26.01 4.39 -9.36
CA LEU A 37 -25.59 3.01 -9.47
C LEU A 37 -24.93 2.64 -8.13
N HIS A 38 -25.57 1.75 -7.39
CA HIS A 38 -25.05 1.25 -6.13
C HIS A 38 -23.84 0.36 -6.46
N VAL A 39 -22.67 0.97 -6.59
CA VAL A 39 -21.42 0.23 -6.81
C VAL A 39 -21.16 -0.56 -5.53
N VAL A 40 -21.36 -1.87 -5.60
CA VAL A 40 -20.98 -2.78 -4.51
C VAL A 40 -19.45 -2.66 -4.36
N PRO A 41 -18.93 -2.28 -3.18
CA PRO A 41 -17.50 -2.14 -3.02
C PRO A 41 -16.80 -3.49 -3.17
N THR A 42 -15.66 -3.49 -3.84
CA THR A 42 -14.77 -4.65 -3.97
C THR A 42 -14.26 -5.12 -2.60
N ALA A 43 -13.78 -6.36 -2.50
CA ALA A 43 -13.17 -6.89 -1.26
C ALA A 43 -12.06 -5.97 -0.71
N LYS A 44 -11.23 -5.42 -1.61
CA LYS A 44 -10.21 -4.43 -1.27
C LYS A 44 -10.81 -3.16 -0.68
N GLN A 45 -11.83 -2.58 -1.31
CA GLN A 45 -12.48 -1.37 -0.80
C GLN A 45 -13.13 -1.62 0.56
N ASN A 46 -13.75 -2.78 0.77
CA ASN A 46 -14.29 -3.15 2.08
C ASN A 46 -13.20 -3.20 3.15
N LEU A 47 -12.05 -3.83 2.86
CA LEU A 47 -10.90 -3.84 3.78
C LEU A 47 -10.42 -2.42 4.07
N LEU A 48 -10.16 -1.62 3.04
CA LEU A 48 -9.61 -0.26 3.19
C LEU A 48 -10.55 0.66 3.97
N ASN A 49 -11.86 0.57 3.73
CA ASN A 49 -12.87 1.34 4.45
C ASN A 49 -13.01 0.91 5.91
N SER A 50 -12.53 -0.29 6.27
CA SER A 50 -12.56 -0.78 7.64
C SER A 50 -11.37 -0.35 8.50
N LEU A 51 -10.32 0.24 7.90
CA LEU A 51 -9.13 0.69 8.63
C LEU A 51 -9.43 2.01 9.35
N ASP A 52 -8.96 2.14 10.59
CA ASP A 52 -9.03 3.38 11.36
C ASP A 52 -8.08 4.43 10.75
N ASP A 53 -6.91 3.97 10.31
CA ASP A 53 -5.92 4.75 9.57
C ASP A 53 -5.40 3.91 8.39
N SER A 54 -5.48 4.47 7.18
CA SER A 54 -4.97 3.84 5.96
C SER A 54 -3.44 3.71 5.91
N GLN A 55 -2.74 4.48 6.75
CA GLN A 55 -1.30 4.47 6.90
C GLN A 55 -0.88 3.91 8.26
N GLY A 56 -1.74 3.84 9.26
CA GLY A 56 -1.41 3.40 10.62
C GLY A 56 -1.51 1.89 10.81
N PHE A 57 -0.93 1.37 11.90
CA PHE A 57 -1.10 -0.02 12.27
C PHE A 57 -2.45 -0.24 12.94
N ASN A 58 -3.33 -1.02 12.31
CA ASN A 58 -4.70 -1.25 12.79
C ASN A 58 -4.79 -2.55 13.59
N SER A 59 -5.53 -2.49 14.71
CA SER A 59 -5.82 -3.65 15.54
C SER A 59 -6.62 -4.71 14.79
N ALA A 60 -6.35 -5.98 15.11
CA ALA A 60 -7.11 -7.10 14.58
C ALA A 60 -8.51 -7.16 15.20
N THR A 61 -9.54 -7.12 14.35
CA THR A 61 -10.95 -7.40 14.71
C THR A 61 -11.44 -8.59 13.90
N LYS A 62 -12.51 -9.27 14.34
CA LYS A 62 -13.08 -10.39 13.59
C LYS A 62 -13.46 -9.97 12.16
N GLU A 63 -14.06 -8.79 12.02
CA GLU A 63 -14.42 -8.18 10.75
C GLU A 63 -13.18 -7.95 9.87
N ARG A 64 -12.13 -7.31 10.38
CA ARG A 64 -10.90 -7.04 9.60
C ARG A 64 -10.21 -8.35 9.17
N THR A 65 -10.17 -9.35 10.04
CA THR A 65 -9.63 -10.68 9.70
C THR A 65 -10.37 -11.28 8.52
N LYS A 66 -11.71 -11.26 8.54
CA LYS A 66 -12.53 -11.77 7.45
C LYS A 66 -12.32 -10.99 6.16
N LEU A 67 -12.19 -9.66 6.23
CA LEU A 67 -11.97 -8.82 5.06
C LEU A 67 -10.60 -9.08 4.40
N VAL A 68 -9.55 -9.31 5.19
CA VAL A 68 -8.24 -9.73 4.66
C VAL A 68 -8.33 -11.11 3.99
N GLU A 69 -9.06 -12.06 4.58
CA GLU A 69 -9.31 -13.38 3.98
C GLU A 69 -10.12 -13.34 2.68
N GLU A 70 -11.09 -12.44 2.58
CA GLU A 70 -11.86 -12.25 1.35
C GLU A 70 -11.00 -11.59 0.26
N LEU A 71 -10.12 -10.67 0.63
CA LEU A 71 -9.21 -10.02 -0.32
C LEU A 71 -8.30 -11.01 -1.04
N THR A 72 -7.68 -11.95 -0.32
CA THR A 72 -6.72 -12.92 -0.90
C THR A 72 -7.36 -13.84 -1.94
N LYS A 73 -8.68 -14.06 -1.88
CA LYS A 73 -9.43 -14.83 -2.89
C LYS A 73 -9.57 -14.12 -4.24
N THR A 74 -9.29 -12.82 -4.28
CA THR A 74 -9.48 -11.95 -5.45
C THR A 74 -8.17 -11.39 -6.00
N ASN A 75 -7.05 -12.08 -5.76
CA ASN A 75 -5.72 -11.60 -6.12
C ASN A 75 -5.59 -11.28 -7.62
N PRO A 76 -5.30 -10.02 -7.99
CA PRO A 76 -5.21 -9.61 -9.39
C PRO A 76 -3.87 -9.97 -10.03
N THR A 77 -2.85 -10.34 -9.25
CA THR A 77 -1.50 -10.63 -9.75
C THR A 77 -1.29 -12.14 -9.87
N PRO A 78 -1.07 -12.68 -11.09
CA PRO A 78 -0.68 -14.07 -11.26
C PRO A 78 0.67 -14.34 -10.58
N LYS A 79 0.76 -15.41 -9.79
CA LYS A 79 1.97 -15.79 -9.04
C LYS A 79 2.60 -14.60 -8.29
N PRO A 80 1.92 -14.01 -7.29
CA PRO A 80 2.35 -12.78 -6.62
C PRO A 80 3.68 -12.93 -5.85
N GLY A 81 4.08 -14.15 -5.49
CA GLY A 81 5.36 -14.46 -4.85
C GLY A 81 6.51 -14.74 -5.83
N SER A 82 6.25 -14.71 -7.13
CA SER A 82 7.25 -14.89 -8.18
C SER A 82 8.18 -13.70 -8.29
N LYS A 83 9.39 -13.88 -8.81
CA LYS A 83 10.31 -12.76 -9.01
C LYS A 83 9.69 -11.71 -9.93
N GLU A 84 9.09 -12.13 -11.03
CA GLU A 84 8.51 -11.26 -12.06
C GLU A 84 7.24 -10.56 -11.54
N GLY A 85 6.32 -11.32 -10.94
CA GLY A 85 5.07 -10.81 -10.38
C GLY A 85 5.31 -9.85 -9.24
N PHE A 86 6.25 -10.18 -8.35
CA PHE A 86 6.62 -9.34 -7.22
C PHE A 86 7.37 -8.08 -7.67
N ALA A 87 8.41 -8.21 -8.49
CA ALA A 87 9.27 -7.10 -8.88
C ALA A 87 8.53 -5.94 -9.56
N ARG A 88 7.44 -6.24 -10.30
CA ARG A 88 6.60 -5.23 -10.95
C ARG A 88 5.99 -4.22 -9.97
N PHE A 89 5.70 -4.66 -8.75
CA PHE A 89 5.02 -3.85 -7.75
C PHE A 89 5.88 -3.57 -6.52
N ALA A 90 6.93 -4.37 -6.27
CA ALA A 90 7.68 -4.34 -5.02
C ALA A 90 8.27 -2.97 -4.67
N ILE A 91 8.84 -2.25 -5.63
CA ILE A 91 9.60 -1.03 -5.35
C ILE A 91 8.73 0.03 -4.66
N GLY A 92 9.26 0.61 -3.60
CA GLY A 92 8.65 1.67 -2.81
C GLY A 92 8.67 1.42 -1.31
N THR A 93 8.07 2.36 -0.58
CA THR A 93 7.88 2.25 0.87
C THR A 93 6.53 1.63 1.17
N TRP A 94 6.53 0.56 1.94
CA TRP A 94 5.35 -0.16 2.40
C TRP A 94 5.25 -0.03 3.91
N LYS A 95 4.06 0.24 4.42
CA LYS A 95 3.79 0.30 5.85
C LYS A 95 2.82 -0.82 6.22
N ILE A 96 3.14 -1.55 7.27
CA ILE A 96 2.23 -2.57 7.79
C ILE A 96 1.00 -1.88 8.36
N VAL A 97 -0.17 -2.23 7.85
CA VAL A 97 -1.45 -1.67 8.31
C VAL A 97 -2.26 -2.67 9.11
N TYR A 98 -1.90 -3.96 9.08
CA TYR A 98 -2.56 -5.02 9.82
C TYR A 98 -1.61 -6.20 10.03
N ALA A 99 -1.37 -6.60 11.28
CA ALA A 99 -0.65 -7.83 11.63
C ALA A 99 -1.11 -8.36 13.00
N PRO A 100 -2.06 -9.31 13.07
CA PRO A 100 -2.68 -9.75 14.31
C PRO A 100 -1.67 -10.19 15.37
N HIS A 101 -0.62 -10.92 14.99
CA HIS A 101 0.41 -11.38 15.91
C HIS A 101 1.22 -10.25 16.55
N ILE A 102 1.47 -9.14 15.83
CA ILE A 102 2.14 -7.96 16.40
C ILE A 102 1.19 -7.24 17.36
N SER A 103 -0.11 -7.14 17.01
CA SER A 103 -1.11 -6.52 17.88
C SER A 103 -1.32 -7.32 19.18
N THR A 104 -1.21 -8.64 19.15
CA THR A 104 -1.29 -9.49 20.35
C THR A 104 -0.09 -9.28 21.26
N MET A 105 1.13 -9.16 20.72
CA MET A 105 2.32 -8.83 21.52
C MET A 105 2.15 -7.49 22.25
N ARG A 106 1.50 -6.51 21.61
CA ARG A 106 1.16 -5.22 22.24
C ARG A 106 0.29 -5.38 23.49
N SER A 107 -0.71 -6.26 23.43
CA SER A 107 -1.60 -6.50 24.59
C SER A 107 -0.95 -7.22 25.77
N LEU A 108 0.11 -8.01 25.54
CA LEU A 108 0.73 -8.84 26.58
C LEU A 108 1.90 -8.16 27.28
N ALA A 109 2.73 -7.42 26.55
CA ALA A 109 3.96 -6.82 27.08
C ALA A 109 3.82 -5.34 27.46
N GLY A 110 2.64 -4.73 27.27
CA GLY A 110 2.40 -3.31 27.55
C GLY A 110 3.21 -2.34 26.66
N GLY A 111 3.82 -2.84 25.59
CA GLY A 111 4.55 -2.04 24.60
C GLY A 111 3.99 -2.22 23.20
N SER A 112 4.68 -1.72 22.18
CA SER A 112 4.19 -1.74 20.81
C SER A 112 5.31 -1.83 19.79
N PHE A 113 4.97 -2.37 18.62
CA PHE A 113 5.73 -2.18 17.39
C PHE A 113 4.86 -1.43 16.38
N ASP A 114 4.98 -0.11 16.36
CA ASP A 114 4.23 0.77 15.45
C ASP A 114 4.97 2.10 15.31
N PRO A 115 5.33 2.54 14.08
CA PRO A 115 5.10 1.86 12.81
C PRO A 115 6.09 0.73 12.47
N VAL A 116 5.66 -0.19 11.58
CA VAL A 116 6.54 -1.13 10.88
C VAL A 116 6.56 -0.77 9.39
N ILE A 117 7.75 -0.49 8.87
CA ILE A 117 7.98 0.07 7.53
C ILE A 117 8.96 -0.82 6.78
N TYR A 118 8.63 -1.17 5.55
CA TYR A 118 9.51 -1.84 4.60
C TYR A 118 9.85 -0.90 3.45
N ILE A 119 11.13 -0.80 3.11
CA ILE A 119 11.61 -0.05 1.97
C ILE A 119 12.20 -1.07 0.99
N MET A 120 11.56 -1.21 -0.16
CA MET A 120 12.01 -2.11 -1.22
C MET A 120 12.66 -1.29 -2.33
N HIS A 121 13.94 -1.54 -2.56
CA HIS A 121 14.78 -0.82 -3.51
C HIS A 121 14.89 -1.56 -4.84
N PRO A 122 15.21 -0.83 -5.94
CA PRO A 122 15.67 -1.47 -7.16
C PRO A 122 16.84 -2.42 -6.89
N GLY A 123 16.94 -3.51 -7.65
CA GLY A 123 18.03 -4.49 -7.49
C GLY A 123 17.82 -5.53 -6.40
N GLY A 124 16.67 -5.54 -5.72
CA GLY A 124 16.32 -6.61 -4.77
C GLY A 124 16.79 -6.34 -3.35
N LEU A 125 17.29 -5.15 -3.01
CA LEU A 125 17.60 -4.77 -1.63
C LEU A 125 16.33 -4.36 -0.88
N MET A 126 16.18 -4.79 0.36
CA MET A 126 15.10 -4.40 1.26
C MET A 126 15.65 -3.95 2.60
N THR A 127 15.03 -2.92 3.16
CA THR A 127 15.22 -2.49 4.54
C THR A 127 13.89 -2.57 5.28
N SER A 128 13.89 -3.03 6.53
CA SER A 128 12.74 -3.04 7.42
C SER A 128 13.06 -2.25 8.68
N HIS A 129 12.16 -1.36 9.08
CA HIS A 129 12.24 -0.59 10.32
C HIS A 129 10.99 -0.85 11.15
N ALA A 130 11.17 -1.34 12.36
CA ALA A 130 10.11 -1.49 13.35
C ALA A 130 10.40 -0.56 14.52
N ARG A 131 9.58 0.49 14.66
CA ARG A 131 9.58 1.32 15.86
C ARG A 131 9.11 0.48 17.01
N PHE A 132 9.78 0.53 18.15
CA PHE A 132 9.30 -0.09 19.37
C PHE A 132 9.16 0.92 20.50
N SER A 133 8.24 0.65 21.41
CA SER A 133 8.09 1.38 22.67
C SER A 133 7.62 0.41 23.75
N PHE A 134 8.44 0.19 24.77
CA PHE A 134 8.16 -0.70 25.89
C PHE A 134 8.47 -0.01 27.23
N PRO A 135 7.61 -0.14 28.26
CA PRO A 135 7.77 0.60 29.53
C PRO A 135 9.11 0.40 30.24
N LEU A 136 9.75 -0.76 30.09
CA LEU A 136 11.00 -1.11 30.79
C LEU A 136 12.26 -1.00 29.92
N ILE A 137 12.10 -1.08 28.59
CA ILE A 137 13.21 -1.10 27.63
C ILE A 137 13.39 0.29 26.99
N GLY A 138 12.39 1.16 27.14
CA GLY A 138 12.33 2.45 26.47
C GLY A 138 11.78 2.31 25.05
N SER A 139 12.12 3.28 24.22
CA SER A 139 11.67 3.35 22.84
C SER A 139 12.84 3.48 21.88
N GLY A 140 12.69 2.93 20.69
CA GLY A 140 13.70 3.01 19.64
C GLY A 140 13.22 2.45 18.30
N TRP A 141 14.17 2.12 17.42
CA TRP A 141 13.94 1.42 16.17
C TRP A 141 14.80 0.18 16.08
N LEU A 142 14.17 -0.96 15.77
CA LEU A 142 14.84 -2.16 15.31
C LEU A 142 14.83 -2.14 13.79
N SER A 143 16.00 -2.20 13.19
CA SER A 143 16.16 -2.14 11.74
C SER A 143 16.96 -3.33 11.22
N VAL A 144 16.57 -3.83 10.06
CA VAL A 144 17.25 -4.92 9.36
C VAL A 144 17.33 -4.61 7.87
N SER A 145 18.38 -5.06 7.20
CA SER A 145 18.46 -5.04 5.75
C SER A 145 18.86 -6.41 5.21
N GLY A 146 18.51 -6.64 3.95
CA GLY A 146 18.79 -7.88 3.26
C GLY A 146 18.35 -7.84 1.81
N THR A 147 18.43 -8.97 1.15
CA THR A 147 17.96 -9.10 -0.24
C THR A 147 16.66 -9.88 -0.32
N TYR A 148 15.72 -9.40 -1.12
CA TYR A 148 14.48 -10.10 -1.44
C TYR A 148 14.54 -10.76 -2.82
N GLY A 149 13.91 -11.93 -2.93
CA GLY A 149 13.80 -12.71 -4.16
C GLY A 149 12.62 -13.68 -4.10
N SER A 150 12.57 -14.63 -5.03
CA SER A 150 11.60 -15.73 -4.98
C SER A 150 12.30 -17.07 -4.70
N ASN A 151 11.60 -17.92 -3.96
CA ASN A 151 11.92 -19.33 -3.74
C ASN A 151 10.83 -20.23 -4.38
N ASP A 152 11.09 -21.54 -4.45
CA ASP A 152 10.15 -22.63 -4.78
C ASP A 152 9.09 -22.28 -5.83
N ASP A 153 9.47 -22.41 -7.11
CA ASP A 153 8.56 -22.32 -8.26
C ASP A 153 7.64 -21.09 -8.23
N ASP A 154 8.20 -19.92 -7.88
CA ASP A 154 7.53 -18.63 -7.98
C ASP A 154 6.35 -18.42 -7.00
N ARG A 155 6.28 -19.18 -5.92
CA ARG A 155 5.16 -19.13 -4.96
C ARG A 155 5.45 -18.31 -3.71
N VAL A 156 6.72 -18.13 -3.36
CA VAL A 156 7.12 -17.58 -2.08
C VAL A 156 8.18 -16.50 -2.28
N CYS A 157 7.95 -15.31 -1.72
CA CYS A 157 8.99 -14.29 -1.63
C CYS A 157 9.89 -14.64 -0.45
N ARG A 158 11.21 -14.58 -0.63
CA ARG A 158 12.18 -14.78 0.45
C ARG A 158 12.96 -13.51 0.67
N VAL A 159 13.21 -13.18 1.94
CA VAL A 159 14.11 -12.11 2.35
C VAL A 159 15.25 -12.70 3.17
N ASP A 160 16.46 -12.57 2.65
CA ASP A 160 17.70 -12.96 3.33
C ASP A 160 18.30 -11.73 4.02
N PHE A 161 17.95 -11.56 5.30
CA PHE A 161 18.51 -10.51 6.14
C PHE A 161 19.95 -10.81 6.53
N ASP A 162 20.83 -9.84 6.33
CA ASP A 162 22.28 -9.95 6.58
C ASP A 162 22.84 -8.88 7.53
N LYS A 163 22.10 -7.77 7.74
CA LYS A 163 22.47 -6.70 8.66
C LYS A 163 21.32 -6.34 9.59
N ALA A 164 21.64 -6.01 10.84
CA ALA A 164 20.70 -5.50 11.82
C ALA A 164 21.33 -4.38 12.66
N TRP A 165 20.50 -3.42 13.06
CA TRP A 165 20.90 -2.34 13.96
C TRP A 165 19.73 -1.89 14.82
N LEU A 166 20.06 -1.38 16.00
CA LEU A 166 19.12 -0.92 16.99
C LEU A 166 19.43 0.51 17.35
N SER A 167 18.53 1.46 17.10
CA SER A 167 18.66 2.82 17.64
C SER A 167 17.73 2.99 18.85
N ILE A 168 18.25 3.51 19.95
CA ILE A 168 17.47 3.83 21.16
C ILE A 168 17.26 5.34 21.17
N ASP A 169 16.03 5.78 21.47
CA ASP A 169 15.77 7.20 21.62
C ASP A 169 16.52 7.74 22.84
N SER A 170 17.22 8.87 22.66
CA SER A 170 17.79 9.59 23.79
C SER A 170 16.68 10.25 24.60
N HIS A 171 16.73 10.13 25.93
CA HIS A 171 15.79 10.78 26.85
C HIS A 171 15.78 12.32 26.74
N ASP A 172 16.78 12.93 26.13
CA ASP A 172 16.99 14.39 26.12
C ASP A 172 16.28 15.13 24.97
N THR A 173 15.67 14.43 24.02
CA THR A 173 14.99 15.07 22.88
C THR A 173 13.54 14.62 22.81
N ASN A 174 12.60 15.54 23.05
CA ASN A 174 11.15 15.33 22.83
C ASN A 174 10.75 15.11 21.35
N SER A 175 11.70 14.78 20.46
CA SER A 175 11.44 14.42 19.07
C SER A 175 11.55 12.91 18.92
N GLU A 176 10.49 12.27 18.43
CA GLU A 176 10.59 10.90 17.91
C GLU A 176 11.66 10.87 16.82
N SER A 177 12.72 10.08 17.03
CA SER A 177 13.78 9.95 16.05
C SER A 177 13.27 9.19 14.83
N ALA A 178 13.66 9.62 13.63
CA ALA A 178 13.45 8.82 12.42
C ALA A 178 14.38 7.58 12.45
N PRO A 179 14.01 6.47 11.80
CA PRO A 179 14.92 5.33 11.72
C PRO A 179 16.18 5.71 10.94
N ILE A 180 17.33 5.22 11.38
CA ILE A 180 18.57 5.31 10.60
C ILE A 180 18.39 4.46 9.34
N ALA A 181 18.49 5.08 8.17
CA ALA A 181 18.06 4.51 6.90
C ALA A 181 18.88 3.28 6.48
N THR A 182 20.20 3.32 6.69
CA THR A 182 21.10 2.22 6.31
C THR A 182 22.03 1.85 7.46
N PHE A 183 22.53 0.62 7.42
CA PHE A 183 23.51 0.13 8.39
C PHE A 183 24.81 0.97 8.39
N ASP A 184 25.21 1.48 7.24
CA ASP A 184 26.46 2.22 7.08
C ASP A 184 26.38 3.61 7.75
N ASP A 185 25.17 4.17 7.85
CA ASP A 185 24.89 5.45 8.52
C ASP A 185 24.80 5.33 10.06
N VAL A 186 24.85 4.11 10.61
CA VAL A 186 24.73 3.91 12.06
C VAL A 186 26.01 4.42 12.76
N PRO A 187 25.91 5.36 13.73
CA PRO A 187 27.05 5.82 14.52
C PRO A 187 27.72 4.68 15.30
N GLU A 188 29.03 4.78 15.56
CA GLU A 188 29.78 3.74 16.30
C GLU A 188 29.30 3.53 17.75
N SER A 189 28.66 4.54 18.35
CA SER A 189 28.07 4.45 19.70
C SER A 189 26.76 3.66 19.74
N ILE A 190 26.15 3.38 18.59
CA ILE A 190 24.91 2.62 18.47
C ILE A 190 25.25 1.15 18.19
N SER A 191 24.56 0.23 18.87
CA SER A 191 24.77 -1.21 18.72
C SER A 191 24.47 -1.69 17.30
N LYS A 192 25.52 -1.82 16.48
CA LYS A 192 25.54 -2.55 15.21
C LYS A 192 25.65 -4.04 15.52
N ILE A 193 24.62 -4.83 15.20
CA ILE A 193 24.72 -6.29 15.31
C ILE A 193 24.81 -6.87 13.89
N ILE A 194 26.02 -7.23 13.48
CA ILE A 194 26.25 -7.89 12.19
C ILE A 194 25.75 -9.32 12.30
N ILE A 195 24.77 -9.71 11.46
CA ILE A 195 24.19 -11.05 11.46
C ILE A 195 25.18 -12.02 10.80
N GLN A 196 26.21 -12.41 11.54
CA GLN A 196 26.86 -13.72 11.39
C GLN A 196 26.69 -14.60 12.65
N THR A 197 26.23 -14.03 13.77
CA THR A 197 26.05 -14.75 15.05
C THR A 197 24.61 -14.70 15.59
N LEU A 198 23.72 -13.86 15.04
CA LEU A 198 22.28 -13.87 15.37
C LEU A 198 21.49 -14.99 14.68
N GLY A 199 22.15 -15.89 13.93
CA GLY A 199 21.54 -17.09 13.35
C GLY A 199 20.93 -18.06 14.38
N GLN A 200 21.10 -17.82 15.69
CA GLN A 200 20.51 -18.61 16.79
C GLN A 200 19.38 -17.90 17.57
N ILE A 201 19.03 -16.64 17.29
CA ILE A 201 17.72 -16.15 17.71
C ILE A 201 16.74 -16.69 16.66
N GLY A 202 16.04 -17.78 16.97
CA GLY A 202 15.19 -18.59 16.08
C GLY A 202 14.03 -17.86 15.36
N PHE A 203 14.01 -16.54 15.43
CA PHE A 203 13.07 -15.66 14.76
C PHE A 203 13.41 -15.42 13.27
N VAL A 204 14.70 -15.36 12.89
CA VAL A 204 15.08 -14.84 11.56
C VAL A 204 14.81 -15.81 10.41
N LYS A 205 15.03 -17.13 10.56
CA LYS A 205 14.79 -18.08 9.46
C LYS A 205 13.29 -18.32 9.19
N SER A 206 12.45 -18.30 10.22
CA SER A 206 11.00 -18.49 10.07
C SER A 206 10.28 -17.25 9.54
N VAL A 207 10.86 -16.05 9.72
CA VAL A 207 10.34 -14.78 9.18
C VAL A 207 11.02 -14.33 7.88
N SER A 208 11.95 -15.12 7.33
CA SER A 208 12.57 -14.86 6.01
C SER A 208 11.72 -15.31 4.83
N VAL A 209 10.67 -16.10 5.08
CA VAL A 209 9.80 -16.67 4.06
C VAL A 209 8.48 -15.92 4.11
N PHE A 210 8.21 -15.13 3.07
CA PHE A 210 7.04 -14.27 2.93
C PHE A 210 6.11 -14.85 1.85
N PRO A 211 5.18 -15.74 2.22
CA PRO A 211 4.18 -16.30 1.32
C PRO A 211 3.20 -15.20 0.88
N VAL A 212 3.42 -14.64 -0.31
CA VAL A 212 2.57 -13.57 -0.84
C VAL A 212 1.27 -14.18 -1.34
N SER A 213 0.13 -13.84 -0.72
CA SER A 213 -1.20 -14.33 -1.09
C SER A 213 -2.02 -13.31 -1.87
N TYR A 214 -1.68 -12.03 -1.76
CA TYR A 214 -2.25 -10.93 -2.54
C TYR A 214 -1.18 -9.91 -2.89
N LEU A 215 -1.19 -9.41 -4.12
CA LEU A 215 -0.33 -8.30 -4.52
C LEU A 215 -1.02 -7.44 -5.59
N ASP A 216 -0.99 -6.13 -5.41
CA ASP A 216 -1.28 -5.16 -6.45
C ASP A 216 -0.41 -3.89 -6.31
N HIS A 217 -0.83 -2.80 -6.95
CA HIS A 217 -0.09 -1.54 -6.99
C HIS A 217 0.21 -0.92 -5.62
N ASP A 218 -0.66 -1.11 -4.63
CA ASP A 218 -0.54 -0.42 -3.34
C ASP A 218 -0.89 -1.29 -2.12
N THR A 219 -1.20 -2.57 -2.32
CA THR A 219 -1.60 -3.49 -1.27
C THR A 219 -0.90 -4.85 -1.46
N ILE A 220 -0.35 -5.36 -0.36
CA ILE A 220 0.25 -6.69 -0.30
C ILE A 220 -0.26 -7.42 0.93
N VAL A 221 -0.57 -8.71 0.77
CA VAL A 221 -0.90 -9.60 1.89
C VAL A 221 0.06 -10.78 1.89
N PHE A 222 0.65 -11.03 3.05
CA PHE A 222 1.44 -12.22 3.36
C PHE A 222 0.60 -13.18 4.21
N ASP A 223 0.60 -14.47 3.86
CA ASP A 223 -0.19 -15.50 4.52
C ASP A 223 0.68 -16.56 5.20
N PHE A 224 0.99 -16.34 6.47
CA PHE A 224 1.80 -17.26 7.27
C PHE A 224 0.90 -18.35 7.85
N GLU A 225 0.54 -19.34 7.03
CA GLU A 225 -0.36 -20.44 7.40
C GLU A 225 0.06 -21.15 8.69
N LEU A 226 1.36 -21.42 8.85
CA LEU A 226 1.92 -22.07 10.06
C LEU A 226 1.69 -21.28 11.34
N LEU A 227 1.59 -19.96 11.24
CA LEU A 227 1.35 -19.06 12.37
C LEU A 227 -0.13 -18.66 12.46
N GLY A 228 -0.99 -19.18 11.57
CA GLY A 228 -2.40 -18.83 11.48
C GLY A 228 -2.64 -17.33 11.34
N THR A 229 -1.73 -16.61 10.68
CA THR A 229 -1.74 -15.14 10.68
C THR A 229 -1.46 -14.56 9.30
N ARG A 230 -2.07 -13.41 9.03
CA ARG A 230 -1.88 -12.64 7.80
C ARG A 230 -1.35 -11.26 8.13
N ILE A 231 -0.41 -10.78 7.32
CA ILE A 231 0.10 -9.41 7.40
C ILE A 231 -0.38 -8.69 6.15
N CYS A 232 -1.02 -7.53 6.32
CA CYS A 232 -1.32 -6.62 5.23
C CYS A 232 -0.42 -5.39 5.33
N ALA A 233 0.21 -5.03 4.22
CA ALA A 233 0.95 -3.79 4.08
C ALA A 233 0.39 -2.95 2.93
N ARG A 234 0.50 -1.64 3.10
CA ARG A 234 0.12 -0.66 2.09
C ARG A 234 1.31 0.13 1.62
N LYS A 235 1.37 0.38 0.31
CA LYS A 235 2.35 1.30 -0.24
C LYS A 235 2.00 2.71 0.21
N VAL A 236 2.98 3.38 0.80
CA VAL A 236 2.90 4.80 1.13
C VAL A 236 3.04 5.55 -0.20
N ALA A 237 2.10 6.44 -0.51
CA ALA A 237 2.22 7.29 -1.69
C ALA A 237 3.58 8.01 -1.61
N SER A 238 4.38 7.92 -2.68
CA SER A 238 5.62 8.67 -2.77
C SER A 238 5.28 10.13 -2.49
N MET A 239 5.86 10.73 -1.44
CA MET A 239 5.93 12.18 -1.40
C MET A 239 6.72 12.56 -2.64
N GLU A 240 6.03 13.08 -3.67
CA GLU A 240 6.69 13.75 -4.76
C GLU A 240 7.65 14.76 -4.12
N HIS A 241 8.93 14.58 -4.40
CA HIS A 241 9.93 15.58 -4.09
C HIS A 241 9.45 16.84 -4.82
N LYS A 242 8.81 17.76 -4.10
CA LYS A 242 8.61 19.13 -4.58
C LYS A 242 10.01 19.70 -4.72
N THR A 243 10.58 19.56 -5.90
CA THR A 243 11.74 20.34 -6.32
C THR A 243 11.28 21.78 -6.29
N PHE A 244 11.61 22.48 -5.22
CA PHE A 244 11.66 23.94 -5.25
C PHE A 244 12.81 24.28 -6.19
N LEU A 245 12.45 24.62 -7.43
CA LEU A 245 13.30 25.41 -8.32
C LEU A 245 13.42 26.84 -7.77
#